data_AF-A0A523U5I3-F1
#
_entry.id   AF-A0A523U5I3-F1
#
_cell.length_a   1.000
_cell.length_b   1.000
_cell.length_c   1.000
_cell.angle_alpha   90.00
_cell.angle_beta   90.00
_cell.angle_gamma   90.00
#
_symmetry.space_group_name_H-M   'P 1'
#
loop_
_entity.id
_entity.type
_entity.pdbx_description
1 polymer ?
#
loop_
_entity_poly.entity_id
_entity_poly.type
_entity_poly.pdbx_seq_one_letter_code
_entity_poly.pdbx_strand_id
1 'polypeptide(L)'
;MAYDSNRGVTVLFGGEWDQATIVYGDTWEYDGSIWQQISMKGGVEGTDFPLARRGHAMVFDSNRGVMVLFGGNQFYGVSQWCLNDIWEF
;
A
#
# COMPACT_ATOMS: atom_id res chain seq x y z
N MET A 1 -1.21 2.52 5.95
CA MET A 1 -2.59 3.01 5.66
C MET A 1 -2.63 4.52 5.76
N ALA A 2 -3.52 5.17 5.00
CA ALA A 2 -3.80 6.61 5.13
C ALA A 2 -5.28 6.90 4.83
N TYR A 3 -5.73 8.09 5.21
CA TYR A 3 -7.12 8.53 5.02
C TYR A 3 -7.23 9.43 3.79
N ASP A 4 -8.03 9.00 2.83
CA ASP A 4 -8.46 9.80 1.69
C ASP A 4 -9.63 10.68 2.12
N SER A 5 -9.33 11.94 2.43
CA SER A 5 -10.32 12.92 2.89
C SER A 5 -11.30 13.35 1.81
N ASN A 6 -10.97 13.12 0.53
CA ASN A 6 -11.83 13.54 -0.58
C ASN A 6 -12.96 12.52 -0.80
N ARG A 7 -12.67 11.23 -0.61
CA ARG A 7 -13.65 10.14 -0.72
C ARG A 7 -14.21 9.69 0.64
N GLY A 8 -13.57 10.10 1.73
CA GLY A 8 -13.98 9.70 3.08
C GLY A 8 -13.63 8.26 3.43
N VAL A 9 -12.58 7.70 2.84
CA VAL A 9 -12.19 6.28 3.01
C VAL A 9 -10.80 6.14 3.61
N THR A 10 -10.56 5.08 4.38
CA THR A 10 -9.21 4.68 4.79
C THR A 10 -8.67 3.65 3.80
N VAL A 11 -7.50 3.91 3.23
CA VAL A 11 -6.82 3.02 2.30
C VAL A 11 -5.68 2.29 3.02
N LEU A 12 -5.66 0.96 2.90
CA LEU A 12 -4.60 0.08 3.37
C LEU A 12 -3.96 -0.60 2.16
N PHE A 13 -2.64 -0.58 2.09
CA PHE A 13 -1.86 -1.36 1.13
C PHE A 13 -0.90 -2.27 1.90
N GLY A 14 -0.79 -3.51 1.47
CA GLY A 14 0.15 -4.48 2.01
C GLY A 14 0.06 -4.71 3.52
N GLY A 15 1.20 -4.91 4.16
CA GLY A 15 1.31 -5.34 5.56
C GLY A 15 1.80 -6.77 5.70
N GLU A 16 1.66 -7.32 6.90
CA GLU A 16 2.06 -8.70 7.22
C GLU A 16 1.06 -9.31 8.20
N TRP A 17 1.05 -10.65 8.25
CA TRP A 17 0.36 -11.39 9.29
C TRP A 17 1.38 -12.01 10.23
N ASP A 18 1.19 -11.88 11.55
CA ASP A 18 1.93 -12.60 12.60
C ASP A 18 3.48 -12.57 12.49
N GLN A 19 4.07 -11.37 12.35
CA GLN A 19 5.52 -11.15 12.15
C GLN A 19 6.15 -12.04 11.07
N ALA A 20 5.34 -12.59 10.15
CA ALA A 20 5.75 -13.69 9.31
C ALA A 20 6.64 -13.23 8.15
N THR A 21 7.19 -14.23 7.46
CA THR A 21 7.81 -14.08 6.15
C THR A 21 6.83 -13.69 5.04
N ILE A 22 5.52 -13.79 5.28
CA ILE A 22 4.49 -13.44 4.29
C ILE A 22 4.15 -11.96 4.42
N VAL A 23 4.47 -11.22 3.36
CA VAL A 23 4.07 -9.83 3.16
C VAL A 23 2.99 -9.75 2.09
N TYR A 24 2.02 -8.87 2.29
CA TYR A 24 0.92 -8.65 1.36
C TYR A 24 1.21 -7.46 0.44
N GLY A 25 0.58 -7.48 -0.74
CA GLY A 25 0.62 -6.40 -1.73
C GLY A 25 -0.75 -6.08 -2.30
N ASP A 26 -1.82 -6.52 -1.63
CA ASP A 26 -3.17 -6.15 -1.95
C ASP A 26 -3.55 -4.82 -1.32
N THR A 27 -4.68 -4.27 -1.78
CA THR A 27 -5.21 -2.99 -1.33
C THR A 27 -6.62 -3.16 -0.82
N TRP A 28 -6.93 -2.47 0.27
CA TRP A 28 -8.22 -2.45 0.90
C TRP A 28 -8.67 -1.02 1.16
N GLU A 29 -9.96 -0.77 0.96
CA GLU A 29 -10.62 0.47 1.34
C GLU A 29 -11.66 0.21 2.43
N TYR A 30 -11.75 1.14 3.36
CA TYR A 30 -12.74 1.17 4.42
C TYR A 30 -13.53 2.46 4.35
N ASP A 31 -14.85 2.33 4.19
CA ASP A 31 -15.78 3.46 4.10
C ASP A 31 -16.34 3.92 5.46
N GLY A 32 -15.82 3.38 6.57
CA GLY A 32 -16.36 3.59 7.91
C GLY A 32 -17.33 2.51 8.37
N SER A 33 -17.68 1.55 7.50
CA SER A 33 -18.58 0.44 7.81
C SER A 33 -18.05 -0.91 7.32
N ILE A 34 -17.62 -0.99 6.07
CA ILE A 34 -17.17 -2.23 5.43
C ILE A 34 -15.77 -2.08 4.84
N TRP A 35 -15.02 -3.19 4.92
CA TRP A 35 -13.76 -3.34 4.20
C TRP A 35 -14.02 -3.97 2.84
N GLN A 36 -13.50 -3.35 1.79
CA GLN A 36 -13.55 -3.88 0.44
C GLN A 36 -12.14 -3.94 -0.14
N GLN A 37 -11.77 -5.11 -0.67
CA GLN A 37 -10.53 -5.25 -1.42
C GLN A 37 -10.70 -4.56 -2.78
N ILE A 38 -9.75 -3.71 -3.14
CA ILE A 38 -9.73 -3.02 -4.42
C ILE A 38 -8.47 -3.39 -5.20
N SER A 39 -8.56 -3.32 -6.52
CA SER A 39 -7.38 -3.26 -7.38
C SER A 39 -7.10 -1.79 -7.67
N MET A 40 -5.97 -1.24 -7.20
CA MET A 40 -5.62 0.11 -7.65
C MET A 40 -5.40 0.06 -9.17
N LYS A 41 -5.97 1.03 -9.88
CA LYS A 41 -5.75 1.20 -11.32
C LYS A 41 -4.76 2.34 -11.47
N GLY A 42 -3.54 2.01 -11.90
CA GLY A 42 -2.46 2.98 -12.05
C GLY A 42 -1.19 2.39 -12.67
N GLY A 43 -0.94 1.09 -12.46
CA GLY A 43 0.10 0.36 -13.20
C GLY A 43 -0.38 0.02 -14.61
N VAL A 44 0.46 0.30 -15.60
CA VAL A 44 0.26 -0.22 -16.97
C VAL A 44 0.35 -1.74 -16.89
N GLU A 45 -0.51 -2.49 -17.60
CA GLU A 45 -0.34 -3.95 -17.68
C GLU A 45 1.09 -4.28 -18.13
N GLY A 46 1.84 -4.99 -17.27
CA GLY A 46 3.23 -5.35 -17.52
C GLY A 46 4.29 -4.45 -16.88
N THR A 47 3.94 -3.32 -16.26
CA THR A 47 4.86 -2.51 -15.45
C THR A 47 4.20 -1.91 -14.19
N ASP A 48 4.97 -1.87 -13.10
CA ASP A 48 4.88 -0.84 -12.06
C ASP A 48 3.66 -0.86 -11.12
N PHE A 49 3.54 -1.93 -10.31
CA PHE A 49 2.79 -1.89 -9.05
C PHE A 49 3.78 -1.98 -7.88
N PRO A 50 3.55 -1.28 -6.75
CA PRO A 50 4.38 -1.47 -5.58
C PRO A 50 4.42 -2.95 -5.20
N LEU A 51 5.63 -3.47 -5.04
CA LEU A 51 5.81 -4.81 -4.50
C LEU A 51 5.14 -4.96 -3.13
N ALA A 52 4.68 -6.17 -2.81
CA ALA A 52 4.20 -6.54 -1.49
C ALA A 52 5.21 -6.12 -0.41
N ARG A 53 4.78 -5.47 0.66
CA ARG A 53 5.69 -4.84 1.62
C ARG A 53 5.03 -4.56 2.96
N ARG A 54 5.85 -4.42 3.99
CA ARG A 54 5.46 -3.97 5.34
C ARG A 54 6.31 -2.78 5.79
N GLY A 55 5.95 -2.18 6.92
CA GLY A 55 6.73 -1.10 7.54
C GLY A 55 6.90 0.13 6.65
N HIS A 56 6.09 0.27 5.60
CA HIS A 56 6.11 1.37 4.68
C HIS A 56 5.33 2.56 5.26
N ALA A 57 5.58 3.76 4.74
CA ALA A 57 4.80 4.95 5.04
C ALA A 57 3.76 5.21 3.95
N MET A 58 2.55 5.64 4.33
CA MET A 58 1.52 6.09 3.39
C MET A 58 0.92 7.41 3.85
N VAL A 59 0.65 8.29 2.89
CA VAL A 59 -0.08 9.56 3.08
C VAL A 59 -1.02 9.83 1.91
N PHE A 60 -2.05 10.64 2.14
CA PHE A 60 -2.91 11.16 1.09
C PHE A 60 -2.62 12.65 0.87
N ASP A 61 -2.30 13.03 -0.35
CA ASP A 61 -2.21 14.45 -0.73
C ASP A 61 -3.57 14.88 -1.27
N SER A 62 -4.36 15.57 -0.44
CA SER A 62 -5.71 16.01 -0.80
C SER A 62 -5.75 17.09 -1.89
N ASN A 63 -4.66 17.86 -2.05
CA ASN A 63 -4.58 18.88 -3.09
C ASN A 63 -4.35 18.26 -4.47
N ARG A 64 -3.58 17.17 -4.52
CA ARG A 64 -3.29 16.42 -5.76
C ARG A 64 -4.27 15.27 -5.99
N GLY A 65 -4.99 14.83 -4.97
CA GLY A 65 -5.91 13.70 -5.02
C GLY A 65 -5.20 12.36 -5.22
N VAL A 66 -3.99 12.21 -4.69
CA VAL A 66 -3.17 10.99 -4.86
C VAL A 66 -2.74 10.42 -3.52
N MET A 67 -2.65 9.10 -3.46
CA MET A 67 -2.03 8.37 -2.37
C MET A 67 -0.54 8.22 -2.66
N VAL A 68 0.30 8.55 -1.67
CA VAL A 68 1.75 8.41 -1.75
C VAL A 68 2.19 7.29 -0.82
N LEU A 69 2.99 6.38 -1.35
CA LEU A 69 3.60 5.26 -0.63
C LEU A 69 5.12 5.37 -0.73
N PHE A 70 5.82 5.22 0.39
CA PHE A 70 7.28 5.25 0.42
C PHE A 70 7.87 4.07 1.20
N GLY A 71 8.88 3.46 0.56
CA GLY A 71 9.79 2.49 1.18
C GLY A 71 9.08 1.30 1.81
N GLY A 72 9.48 0.95 3.03
CA GLY A 72 9.11 -0.30 3.68
C GLY A 72 10.10 -1.41 3.35
N ASN A 73 9.72 -2.65 3.62
CA ASN A 73 10.61 -3.78 3.40
C ASN A 73 9.87 -5.04 2.99
N GLN A 74 10.61 -5.90 2.29
CA GLN A 74 10.24 -7.28 2.01
C GLN A 74 11.02 -8.26 2.88
N PHE A 75 10.43 -9.44 3.05
CA PHE A 75 11.12 -10.62 3.53
C PHE A 75 11.11 -11.70 2.44
N TYR A 76 12.29 -12.21 2.11
CA TYR A 76 12.47 -13.39 1.28
C TYR A 76 13.34 -14.38 2.05
N GLY A 77 12.69 -15.36 2.71
CA GLY A 77 13.38 -16.30 3.59
C GLY A 77 13.99 -15.61 4.82
N VAL A 78 15.32 -15.64 4.95
CA VAL A 78 16.06 -15.04 6.07
C VAL A 78 16.59 -13.63 5.78
N SER A 79 16.40 -13.12 4.55
CA SER A 79 16.93 -11.83 4.13
C SER A 79 15.83 -10.77 4.05
N GLN A 80 16.08 -9.64 4.70
CA GLN A 80 15.23 -8.45 4.64
C GLN A 80 15.77 -7.50 3.56
N TRP A 81 14.87 -7.01 2.70
CA TRP A 81 15.18 -6.02 1.67
C TRP A 81 14.44 -4.74 1.97
N CYS A 82 15.16 -3.69 2.36
CA CYS A 82 14.59 -2.36 2.51
C CYS A 82 14.36 -1.75 1.13
N LEU A 83 13.17 -1.21 0.93
CA LEU A 83 12.76 -0.52 -0.28
C LEU A 83 12.93 0.99 -0.05
N ASN A 84 13.36 1.70 -1.09
CA ASN A 84 13.60 3.14 -1.09
C ASN A 84 12.89 3.86 -2.25
N ASP A 85 11.86 3.20 -2.79
CA ASP A 85 11.01 3.66 -3.88
C ASP A 85 9.84 4.51 -3.39
N ILE A 86 9.34 5.38 -4.27
CA ILE A 86 8.12 6.16 -4.09
C ILE A 86 7.10 5.68 -5.13
N TRP A 87 5.86 5.51 -4.69
CA TRP A 87 4.71 5.19 -5.53
C TRP A 87 3.60 6.22 -5.32
N GLU A 88 2.93 6.58 -6.41
CA GLU A 88 1.71 7.39 -6.40
C GLU A 88 0.60 6.65 -7.15
N PHE A 89 -0.61 6.65 -6.61
CA PHE A 89 -1.80 6.07 -7.24
C PHE A 89 -3.08 6.75 -6.74
#